data_AF-A0A2V7Y9Q2-F1
#
_entry.id   AF-A0A2V7Y9Q2-F1
#
_cell.length_a   1.000
_cell.length_b   1.000
_cell.length_c   1.000
_cell.angle_alpha   90.00
_cell.angle_beta   90.00
_cell.angle_gamma   90.00
#
_symmetry.space_group_name_H-M   'P 1'
#
loop_
_entity.id
_entity.type
_entity.pdbx_description
1 polymer ?
#
loop_
_entity_poly.entity_id
_entity_poly.type
_entity_poly.pdbx_seq_one_letter_code
_entity_poly.pdbx_strand_id
1 'polypeptide(L)'
;MGKIAFVVMGGLLVAACGSSTPVTPTPSPVPTATPAPAPTPTATPAPTPTPDDGGEPPVTNTNPAARLSIRLYVVEDPGGGYINNPDPNNVPAGYTARIDVTAKDIDNRETEGQGPVEFFFNGSAPFKVWGNHTNQRRVTAEGGQVDCWAVQDGARSPTLTLTFQK
;
A
#
# COMPACT_ATOMS: atom_id res chain seq x y z
N MET A 1 56.72 -3.39 -51.58
CA MET A 1 56.74 -4.69 -52.28
C MET A 1 58.05 -5.40 -51.98
N GLY A 2 58.00 -6.58 -51.37
CA GLY A 2 59.16 -7.45 -51.15
C GLY A 2 58.66 -8.87 -50.91
N LYS A 3 58.89 -9.75 -51.89
CA LYS A 3 58.64 -11.19 -51.85
C LYS A 3 59.87 -11.91 -51.26
N ILE A 4 59.78 -13.24 -51.20
CA ILE A 4 60.86 -14.23 -51.06
C ILE A 4 60.98 -14.67 -49.59
N ALA A 5 60.40 -15.77 -49.11
CA ALA A 5 60.35 -17.16 -49.56
C ALA A 5 61.69 -17.93 -49.48
N PHE A 6 61.60 -19.05 -48.75
CA PHE A 6 62.27 -20.34 -48.95
C PHE A 6 63.58 -20.68 -48.23
N VAL A 7 63.62 -21.99 -47.89
CA VAL A 7 64.79 -22.91 -47.85
C VAL A 7 65.61 -22.81 -46.55
N VAL A 8 66.11 -23.84 -45.85
CA VAL A 8 66.19 -25.33 -45.93
C VAL A 8 66.79 -25.76 -44.56
N MET A 9 66.24 -26.74 -43.83
CA MET A 9 66.60 -28.16 -43.77
C MET A 9 68.05 -28.48 -43.33
N GLY A 10 68.16 -29.33 -42.30
CA GLY A 10 69.37 -30.07 -41.90
C GLY A 10 70.10 -29.39 -40.74
N GLY A 11 70.36 -30.03 -39.60
CA GLY A 11 70.42 -31.44 -39.27
C GLY A 11 71.52 -31.61 -38.22
N LEU A 12 71.63 -32.83 -37.71
CA LEU A 12 72.80 -33.39 -37.04
C LEU A 12 72.85 -33.35 -35.50
N LEU A 13 72.87 -34.59 -35.00
CA LEU A 13 72.98 -35.09 -33.64
C LEU A 13 74.38 -34.88 -33.06
N VAL A 14 74.46 -34.58 -31.75
CA VAL A 14 75.59 -35.03 -30.90
C VAL A 14 75.06 -35.42 -29.52
N ALA A 15 75.36 -36.65 -29.12
CA ALA A 15 75.11 -37.22 -27.80
C ALA A 15 76.22 -36.81 -26.82
N ALA A 16 75.86 -36.45 -25.58
CA ALA A 16 76.80 -36.28 -24.48
C ALA A 16 76.23 -36.91 -23.19
N CYS A 17 77.06 -37.74 -22.56
CA CYS A 17 76.75 -38.63 -21.46
C CYS A 17 76.86 -37.93 -20.09
N GLY A 18 75.87 -38.19 -19.23
CA GLY A 18 76.06 -38.62 -17.84
C GLY A 18 76.64 -37.65 -16.82
N SER A 19 75.79 -37.12 -15.95
CA SER A 19 76.12 -36.80 -14.54
C SER A 19 74.83 -36.80 -13.73
N SER A 20 74.58 -37.91 -13.04
CA SER A 20 73.39 -38.18 -12.21
C SER A 20 73.50 -37.53 -10.83
N THR A 21 72.63 -36.55 -10.54
CA THR A 21 72.37 -36.07 -9.18
C THR A 21 71.13 -36.75 -8.60
N PRO A 22 71.15 -37.21 -7.33
CA PRO A 22 70.02 -37.89 -6.72
C PRO A 22 68.87 -36.90 -6.47
N VAL A 23 67.72 -37.17 -7.07
CA VAL A 23 66.49 -36.39 -6.84
C VAL A 23 65.76 -36.93 -5.61
N THR A 24 65.60 -36.06 -4.61
CA THR A 24 64.81 -36.27 -3.39
C THR A 24 63.34 -36.53 -3.75
N PRO A 25 62.65 -37.50 -3.13
CA PRO A 25 61.25 -37.79 -3.43
C PRO A 25 60.36 -36.59 -3.08
N THR A 26 59.50 -36.20 -4.03
CA THR A 26 58.49 -35.15 -3.85
C THR A 26 57.39 -35.66 -2.91
N PRO A 27 56.99 -34.91 -1.86
CA PRO A 27 55.91 -35.34 -0.99
C PRO A 27 54.58 -35.41 -1.75
N SER A 28 53.87 -36.52 -1.57
CA SER A 28 52.55 -36.76 -2.16
C SER A 28 51.54 -35.72 -1.66
N PRO A 29 50.69 -35.13 -2.53
CA PRO A 29 49.70 -34.16 -2.09
C PRO A 29 48.70 -34.81 -1.12
N VAL A 30 48.45 -34.14 -0.01
CA VAL A 30 47.44 -34.52 0.98
C VAL A 30 46.06 -34.20 0.39
N PRO A 31 45.09 -35.15 0.40
CA PRO A 31 43.76 -34.89 -0.12
C PRO A 31 43.11 -33.74 0.66
N THR A 32 42.74 -32.69 -0.06
CA THR A 32 42.06 -31.52 0.50
C THR A 32 40.62 -31.91 0.85
N ALA A 33 40.21 -31.70 2.10
CA ALA A 33 38.85 -31.99 2.53
C ALA A 33 37.85 -31.11 1.77
N THR A 34 36.89 -31.74 1.10
CA THR A 34 35.79 -31.06 0.40
C THR A 34 34.92 -30.33 1.43
N PRO A 35 34.66 -29.02 1.28
CA PRO A 35 33.80 -28.30 2.21
C PRO A 35 32.36 -28.82 2.14
N ALA A 36 31.74 -28.95 3.31
CA ALA A 36 30.35 -29.37 3.43
C ALA A 36 29.41 -28.34 2.75
N PRO A 37 28.32 -28.79 2.09
CA PRO A 37 27.37 -27.89 1.46
C PRO A 37 26.70 -26.97 2.50
N ALA A 38 26.53 -25.71 2.13
CA ALA A 38 25.87 -24.71 2.97
C ALA A 38 24.40 -25.08 3.25
N PRO A 39 23.87 -24.79 4.44
CA PRO A 39 22.48 -25.06 4.77
C PRO A 39 21.55 -24.26 3.84
N THR A 40 20.55 -24.95 3.30
CA THR A 40 19.53 -24.35 2.45
C THR A 40 18.68 -23.38 3.27
N PRO A 41 18.44 -22.13 2.80
CA PRO A 41 17.61 -21.19 3.55
C PRO A 41 16.19 -21.73 3.69
N THR A 42 15.71 -21.78 4.93
CA THR A 42 14.33 -22.13 5.24
C THR A 42 13.41 -21.05 4.69
N ALA A 43 12.38 -21.43 3.94
CA ALA A 43 11.40 -20.50 3.42
C ALA A 43 10.75 -19.73 4.59
N THR A 44 10.79 -18.40 4.52
CA THR A 44 10.05 -17.54 5.45
C THR A 44 8.56 -17.91 5.33
N PRO A 45 7.87 -18.22 6.44
CA PRO A 45 6.45 -18.51 6.39
C PRO A 45 5.72 -17.33 5.73
N ALA A 46 4.79 -17.63 4.83
CA ALA A 46 3.91 -16.63 4.24
C ALA A 46 3.23 -15.82 5.36
N PRO A 47 3.02 -14.52 5.19
CA PRO A 47 2.31 -13.72 6.19
C PRO A 47 0.97 -14.41 6.48
N THR A 48 0.76 -14.75 7.74
CA THR A 48 -0.56 -15.16 8.23
C THR A 48 -1.53 -14.04 7.83
N PRO A 49 -2.64 -14.34 7.12
CA PRO A 49 -3.62 -13.32 6.82
C PRO A 49 -4.02 -12.66 8.13
N THR A 50 -3.81 -11.35 8.22
CA THR A 50 -4.37 -10.55 9.31
C THR A 50 -5.86 -10.84 9.31
N PRO A 51 -6.47 -11.25 10.44
CA PRO A 51 -7.91 -11.33 10.54
C PRO A 51 -8.46 -9.98 10.10
N ASP A 52 -9.29 -9.99 9.05
CA ASP A 52 -10.10 -8.84 8.66
C ASP A 52 -10.82 -8.40 9.94
N ASP A 53 -10.67 -7.13 10.33
CA ASP A 53 -11.14 -6.55 11.60
C ASP A 53 -12.68 -6.53 11.64
N GLY A 54 -13.32 -7.70 11.64
CA GLY A 54 -14.78 -7.87 11.69
C GLY A 54 -15.54 -6.85 10.85
N GLY A 55 -14.99 -6.50 9.67
CA GLY A 55 -15.54 -5.46 8.81
C GLY A 55 -16.96 -5.83 8.44
N GLU A 56 -17.85 -4.85 8.46
CA GLU A 56 -19.20 -5.04 7.92
C GLU A 56 -19.07 -5.64 6.51
N PRO A 57 -19.76 -6.76 6.20
CA PRO A 57 -19.61 -7.43 4.93
C PRO A 57 -19.78 -6.45 3.77
N PRO A 58 -18.99 -6.59 2.69
CA PRO A 58 -19.07 -5.67 1.57
C PRO A 58 -20.49 -5.62 1.02
N VAL A 59 -20.98 -4.41 0.76
CA VAL A 59 -22.25 -4.20 0.07
C VAL A 59 -22.08 -4.68 -1.36
N THR A 60 -22.80 -5.73 -1.76
CA THR A 60 -22.69 -6.32 -3.11
C THR A 60 -23.82 -5.91 -4.05
N ASN A 61 -24.84 -5.25 -3.52
CA ASN A 61 -25.92 -4.69 -4.31
C ASN A 61 -25.40 -3.46 -5.05
N THR A 62 -25.67 -3.41 -6.36
CA THR A 62 -25.25 -2.32 -7.24
C THR A 62 -26.44 -1.56 -7.83
N ASN A 63 -27.67 -1.82 -7.38
CA ASN A 63 -28.84 -1.07 -7.84
C ASN A 63 -28.67 0.45 -7.63
N PRO A 64 -29.26 1.30 -8.48
CA PRO A 64 -29.20 2.75 -8.27
C PRO A 64 -29.63 3.16 -6.86
N ALA A 65 -28.90 4.11 -6.27
CA ALA A 65 -29.27 4.70 -5.00
C ALA A 65 -30.61 5.44 -5.15
N ALA A 66 -31.62 4.98 -4.41
CA ALA A 66 -32.92 5.66 -4.34
C ALA A 66 -33.00 6.60 -3.12
N ARG A 67 -32.18 6.35 -2.10
CA ARG A 67 -32.16 7.10 -0.84
C ARG A 67 -30.74 7.19 -0.30
N LEU A 68 -30.40 8.35 0.28
CA LEU A 68 -29.14 8.56 0.98
C LEU A 68 -29.41 9.00 2.43
N SER A 69 -28.70 8.41 3.37
CA SER A 69 -28.52 8.97 4.71
C SER A 69 -27.10 9.51 4.86
N ILE A 70 -26.97 10.62 5.58
CA ILE A 70 -25.67 11.21 5.94
C ILE A 70 -25.63 11.33 7.46
N ARG A 71 -24.49 10.99 8.09
CA ARG A 71 -24.30 11.16 9.53
C ARG A 71 -22.89 11.60 9.88
N LEU A 72 -22.76 12.19 11.06
CA LEU A 72 -21.47 12.34 11.73
C LEU A 72 -21.12 10.99 12.36
N TYR A 73 -20.11 10.30 11.80
CA TYR A 73 -19.71 8.97 12.24
C TYR A 73 -18.83 9.05 13.50
N VAL A 74 -17.79 9.87 13.45
CA VAL A 74 -16.81 10.01 14.52
C VAL A 74 -16.19 11.42 14.46
N VAL A 75 -15.70 11.90 15.60
CA VAL A 75 -14.89 13.12 15.67
C VAL A 75 -13.49 12.74 16.16
N GLU A 76 -12.47 13.05 15.36
CA GLU A 76 -11.05 12.77 15.66
C GLU A 76 -10.41 14.01 16.29
N ASP A 77 -9.72 13.84 17.42
CA ASP A 77 -8.95 14.90 18.06
C ASP A 77 -7.58 15.09 17.37
N PRO A 78 -6.90 16.23 17.57
CA PRO A 78 -5.59 16.48 16.97
C PRO A 78 -4.47 15.53 17.43
N GLY A 79 -4.67 14.81 18.55
CA GLY A 79 -3.75 13.82 19.09
C GLY A 79 -3.98 12.39 18.56
N GLY A 80 -4.97 12.19 17.69
CA GLY A 80 -5.31 10.89 17.10
C GLY A 80 -6.33 10.07 17.89
N GLY A 81 -6.87 10.60 18.99
CA GLY A 81 -8.02 10.00 19.68
C GLY A 81 -9.32 10.27 18.92
N TYR A 82 -10.39 9.58 19.30
CA TYR A 82 -11.69 9.71 18.64
C TYR A 82 -12.89 9.58 19.58
N ILE A 83 -13.95 10.33 19.26
CA ILE A 83 -15.24 10.36 19.95
C ILE A 83 -16.26 9.62 19.08
N ASN A 84 -16.75 8.48 19.58
CA ASN A 84 -17.79 7.69 18.92
C ASN A 84 -19.17 8.32 19.12
N ASN A 85 -20.01 8.25 18.07
CA ASN A 85 -21.38 8.79 18.07
C ASN A 85 -21.49 10.21 18.68
N PRO A 86 -20.69 11.19 18.19
CA PRO A 86 -20.67 12.54 18.73
C PRO A 86 -21.93 13.33 18.33
N ASP A 87 -22.26 14.37 19.10
CA ASP A 87 -23.33 15.31 18.76
C ASP A 87 -22.84 16.26 17.63
N PRO A 88 -23.50 16.28 16.47
CA PRO A 88 -23.11 17.18 15.38
C PRO A 88 -23.24 18.67 15.72
N ASN A 89 -24.01 19.03 16.76
CA ASN A 89 -24.15 20.43 17.20
C ASN A 89 -23.05 20.87 18.18
N ASN A 90 -22.16 19.96 18.56
CA ASN A 90 -21.13 20.21 19.57
C ASN A 90 -19.79 19.54 19.19
N VAL A 91 -19.29 19.87 18.00
CA VAL A 91 -17.97 19.43 17.56
C VAL A 91 -16.93 20.44 18.10
N PRO A 92 -15.87 20.01 18.80
CA PRO A 92 -14.83 20.97 19.22
C PRO A 92 -14.10 21.59 18.02
N ALA A 93 -13.81 22.89 18.09
CA ALA A 93 -13.05 23.60 17.05
C ALA A 93 -11.65 22.98 16.88
N GLY A 94 -11.19 22.90 15.63
CA GLY A 94 -9.92 22.28 15.27
C GLY A 94 -9.93 20.75 15.26
N TYR A 95 -11.01 20.10 15.69
CA TYR A 95 -11.16 18.65 15.59
C TYR A 95 -11.62 18.28 14.18
N THR A 96 -11.45 17.01 13.80
CA THR A 96 -11.85 16.49 12.49
C THR A 96 -13.15 15.71 12.60
N ALA A 97 -14.23 16.23 12.03
CA ALA A 97 -15.48 15.52 11.85
C ALA A 97 -15.37 14.56 10.66
N ARG A 98 -15.61 13.26 10.88
CA ARG A 98 -15.78 12.26 9.82
C ARG A 98 -17.24 12.05 9.55
N ILE A 99 -17.67 12.43 8.36
CA ILE A 99 -19.02 12.19 7.88
C ILE A 99 -19.05 10.94 7.01
N ASP A 100 -20.09 10.14 7.16
CA ASP A 100 -20.38 9.02 6.27
C ASP A 100 -21.72 9.19 5.56
N VAL A 101 -21.84 8.46 4.45
CA VAL A 101 -23.08 8.33 3.69
C VAL A 101 -23.39 6.85 3.52
N THR A 102 -24.65 6.50 3.70
CA THR A 102 -25.18 5.17 3.36
C THR A 102 -26.20 5.33 2.26
N ALA A 103 -26.02 4.58 1.17
CA ALA A 103 -26.95 4.52 0.06
C ALA A 103 -27.87 3.30 0.18
N LYS A 104 -29.15 3.49 -0.11
CA LYS A 104 -30.15 2.42 -0.18
C LYS A 104 -30.91 2.45 -1.50
N ASP A 105 -31.19 1.29 -2.05
CA ASP A 105 -32.00 1.13 -3.26
C ASP A 105 -33.51 1.33 -2.97
N ILE A 106 -34.33 1.14 -4.00
CA ILE A 106 -35.79 1.34 -3.90
C ILE A 106 -36.46 0.36 -2.93
N ASP A 107 -35.85 -0.80 -2.72
CA ASP A 107 -36.31 -1.84 -1.79
C ASP A 107 -35.73 -1.66 -0.38
N ASN A 108 -35.07 -0.53 -0.11
CA ASN A 108 -34.44 -0.19 1.16
C ASN A 108 -33.27 -1.11 1.57
N ARG A 109 -32.63 -1.78 0.60
CA ARG A 109 -31.38 -2.52 0.82
C ARG A 109 -30.20 -1.60 0.59
N GLU A 110 -29.11 -1.77 1.34
CA GLU A 110 -27.88 -1.02 1.06
C GLU A 110 -27.38 -1.33 -0.34
N THR A 111 -26.80 -0.33 -0.98
CA THR A 111 -26.26 -0.43 -2.34
C THR A 111 -24.98 0.37 -2.48
N GLU A 112 -24.09 -0.05 -3.37
CA GLU A 112 -22.94 0.75 -3.81
C GLU A 112 -23.37 1.88 -4.75
N GLY A 113 -24.58 1.81 -5.33
CA GLY A 113 -25.06 2.70 -6.37
C GLY A 113 -24.40 2.45 -7.74
N GLN A 114 -24.71 3.30 -8.71
CA GLN A 114 -24.17 3.22 -10.08
C GLN A 114 -23.13 4.32 -10.35
N GLY A 115 -23.20 5.44 -9.62
CA GLY A 115 -22.26 6.56 -9.69
C GLY A 115 -21.52 6.80 -8.36
N PRO A 116 -20.53 7.70 -8.36
CA PRO A 116 -19.84 8.09 -7.13
C PRO A 116 -20.76 8.89 -6.21
N VAL A 117 -20.49 8.84 -4.90
CA VAL A 117 -21.09 9.79 -3.96
C VAL A 117 -20.39 11.13 -4.08
N GLU A 118 -21.15 12.16 -4.44
CA GLU A 118 -20.70 13.54 -4.49
C GLU A 118 -21.07 14.27 -3.20
N PHE A 119 -20.08 14.84 -2.53
CA PHE A 119 -20.27 15.61 -1.30
C PHE A 119 -20.26 17.10 -1.58
N PHE A 120 -21.15 17.82 -0.91
CA PHE A 120 -21.29 19.26 -1.00
C PHE A 120 -21.24 19.87 0.40
N PHE A 121 -20.66 21.05 0.48
CA PHE A 121 -20.40 21.74 1.73
C PHE A 121 -20.73 23.22 1.60
N ASN A 122 -21.33 23.79 2.63
CA ASN A 122 -21.51 25.22 2.77
C ASN A 122 -21.24 25.60 4.23
N GLY A 123 -20.41 26.62 4.47
CA GLY A 123 -19.97 26.97 5.82
C GLY A 123 -20.16 28.45 6.12
N SER A 124 -20.42 28.78 7.38
CA SER A 124 -20.49 30.16 7.88
C SER A 124 -19.12 30.73 8.27
N ALA A 125 -18.07 29.90 8.26
CA ALA A 125 -16.68 30.24 8.54
C ALA A 125 -15.73 29.42 7.65
N PRO A 126 -14.43 29.73 7.57
CA PRO A 126 -13.48 28.92 6.84
C PRO A 126 -13.40 27.49 7.38
N PHE A 127 -13.52 26.50 6.49
CA PHE A 127 -13.41 25.08 6.80
C PHE A 127 -12.51 24.39 5.77
N LYS A 128 -12.02 23.20 6.11
CA LYS A 128 -11.26 22.33 5.19
C LYS A 128 -11.98 21.01 5.03
N VAL A 129 -11.92 20.46 3.82
CA VAL A 129 -12.47 19.14 3.49
C VAL A 129 -11.40 18.28 2.83
N TRP A 130 -11.29 17.01 3.23
CA TRP A 130 -10.38 16.04 2.62
C TRP A 130 -10.86 14.60 2.78
N GLY A 131 -10.10 13.66 2.22
CA GLY A 131 -10.39 12.22 2.22
C GLY A 131 -10.85 11.74 0.84
N ASN A 132 -10.39 10.55 0.46
CA ASN A 132 -10.64 9.94 -0.86
C ASN A 132 -11.47 8.64 -0.77
N HIS A 133 -12.23 8.47 0.32
CA HIS A 133 -13.09 7.31 0.48
C HIS A 133 -14.42 7.55 -0.23
N THR A 134 -14.99 6.55 -0.92
CA THR A 134 -16.23 6.75 -1.69
C THR A 134 -17.35 7.34 -0.84
N ASN A 135 -17.58 6.77 0.34
CA ASN A 135 -18.72 7.11 1.19
C ASN A 135 -18.36 7.97 2.42
N GLN A 136 -17.14 8.54 2.49
CA GLN A 136 -16.72 9.34 3.64
C GLN A 136 -15.94 10.60 3.25
N ARG A 137 -16.11 11.64 4.05
CA ARG A 137 -15.30 12.86 4.00
C ARG A 137 -14.91 13.31 5.40
N ARG A 138 -13.79 14.03 5.49
CA ARG A 138 -13.31 14.68 6.70
C ARG A 138 -13.52 16.17 6.57
N VAL A 139 -14.00 16.80 7.64
CA VAL A 139 -14.25 18.24 7.74
C VAL A 139 -13.61 18.77 9.02
N THR A 140 -12.93 19.91 8.95
CA THR A 140 -12.50 20.65 10.15
C THR A 140 -12.75 22.13 9.98
N ALA A 141 -13.01 22.82 11.08
CA ALA A 141 -13.17 24.26 11.15
C ALA A 141 -12.73 24.78 12.53
N GLU A 142 -12.32 26.05 12.58
CA GLU A 142 -11.94 26.75 13.83
C GLU A 142 -13.15 27.34 14.58
N GLY A 143 -14.36 26.97 14.17
CA GLY A 143 -15.63 27.42 14.72
C GLY A 143 -16.69 27.65 13.64
N GLY A 144 -17.94 27.82 14.06
CA GLY A 144 -19.07 28.12 13.16
C GLY A 144 -19.81 26.87 12.70
N GLN A 145 -20.58 26.98 11.63
CA GLN A 145 -21.41 25.90 11.11
C GLN A 145 -20.95 25.47 9.72
N VAL A 146 -21.03 24.17 9.45
CA VAL A 146 -20.82 23.57 8.14
C VAL A 146 -21.98 22.65 7.82
N ASP A 147 -22.78 23.05 6.84
CA ASP A 147 -23.82 22.22 6.24
C ASP A 147 -23.21 21.27 5.21
N CYS A 148 -23.51 19.99 5.35
CA CYS A 148 -23.01 18.91 4.52
C CYS A 148 -24.19 18.16 3.91
N TRP A 149 -24.15 17.85 2.62
CA TRP A 149 -25.07 16.91 2.00
C TRP A 149 -24.38 16.13 0.89
N ALA A 150 -24.98 15.02 0.49
CA ALA A 150 -24.48 14.17 -0.58
C ALA A 150 -25.52 13.92 -1.66
N VAL A 151 -25.03 13.65 -2.88
CA VAL A 151 -25.84 13.22 -4.03
C VAL A 151 -25.20 11.97 -4.63
N GLN A 152 -26.04 11.01 -5.03
CA GLN A 152 -25.65 9.81 -5.77
C GLN A 152 -26.85 9.34 -6.58
N ASP A 153 -26.65 8.98 -7.85
CA ASP A 153 -27.69 8.46 -8.75
C ASP A 153 -28.97 9.33 -8.82
N GLY A 154 -28.84 10.64 -8.58
CA GLY A 154 -29.95 11.59 -8.51
C GLY A 154 -30.67 11.66 -7.16
N ALA A 155 -30.40 10.75 -6.22
CA ALA A 155 -30.87 10.84 -4.84
C ALA A 155 -30.01 11.84 -4.04
N ARG A 156 -30.64 12.69 -3.24
CA ARG A 156 -29.98 13.65 -2.34
C ARG A 156 -30.23 13.25 -0.88
N SER A 157 -29.20 13.30 -0.05
CA SER A 157 -29.34 13.13 1.40
C SER A 157 -30.08 14.31 2.06
N PRO A 158 -30.57 14.16 3.29
CA PRO A 158 -30.80 15.29 4.17
C PRO A 158 -29.53 16.13 4.35
N THR A 159 -29.68 17.39 4.77
CA THR A 159 -28.54 18.22 5.17
C THR A 159 -28.14 17.86 6.61
N LEU A 160 -26.87 17.54 6.82
CA LEU A 160 -26.24 17.43 8.14
C LEU A 160 -25.54 18.75 8.47
N THR A 161 -25.98 19.42 9.53
CA THR A 161 -25.32 20.62 10.02
C THR A 161 -24.34 20.25 11.13
N LEU A 162 -23.06 20.52 10.91
CA LEU A 162 -22.01 20.41 11.91
C LEU A 162 -21.80 21.78 12.56
N THR A 163 -21.80 21.86 13.88
CA THR A 163 -21.48 23.09 14.62
C THR A 163 -20.17 22.91 15.38
N PHE A 164 -19.16 23.67 14.98
CA PHE A 164 -17.84 23.74 15.59
C PHE A 164 -17.82 24.81 16.68
N GLN A 165 -17.58 24.40 17.93
CA GLN A 165 -17.61 25.24 19.12
C GLN A 165 -16.19 25.58 19.56
N LYS A 166 -15.96 26.83 19.95
CA LYS A 166 -14.67 27.31 20.49
C LYS A 166 -14.53 27.01 21.97
#